data_AF-A0A7Z0MT89-F1
#
_entry.id   AF-A0A7Z0MT89-F1
#
_cell.length_a   1.000
_cell.length_b   1.000
_cell.length_c   1.000
_cell.angle_alpha   90.00
_cell.angle_beta   90.00
_cell.angle_gamma   90.00
#
_symmetry.space_group_name_H-M   'P 1'
#
loop_
_entity.id
_entity.type
_entity.pdbx_description
1 polymer ?
#
loop_
_entity_poly.entity_id
_entity_poly.type
_entity_poly.pdbx_seq_one_letter_code
_entity_poly.pdbx_strand_id
1 'polypeptide(L)'
;MTRTIKASAVTAVLVTTFLMGNASAAEPGFGSVSVRAGYSSNYNRAELAWESPSLWTYRFSEGYGRLDLVAELGAAYWWANGSASPSSVWQFSATPMFRWTFRDRYYVEAGIGATVFSRTSFADKQLSTAFQFGDHIGVGTHLSDTSRLSLRFSHFSNAGIKEPNPGLNILQLTYTHRY
;
A
#
# COMPACT_ATOMS: atom_id res chain seq x y z
N MET A 1 -25.48 35.77 -0.06
CA MET A 1 -24.39 35.03 -0.74
C MET A 1 -24.17 33.70 -0.02
N THR A 2 -24.83 32.65 -0.49
CA THR A 2 -24.83 31.30 0.09
C THR A 2 -23.69 30.50 -0.55
N ARG A 3 -22.67 30.13 0.23
CA ARG A 3 -21.57 29.27 -0.23
C ARG A 3 -22.03 27.81 -0.23
N THR A 4 -22.24 27.26 -1.42
CA THR A 4 -22.45 25.83 -1.64
C THR A 4 -21.13 25.08 -1.43
N ILE A 5 -21.04 24.33 -0.33
CA ILE A 5 -19.94 23.39 -0.09
C ILE A 5 -20.22 22.17 -0.98
N LYS A 6 -19.47 22.03 -2.08
CA LYS A 6 -19.45 20.78 -2.85
C LYS A 6 -18.61 19.77 -2.07
N ALA A 7 -19.26 18.93 -1.28
CA ALA A 7 -18.66 17.71 -0.75
C ALA A 7 -18.39 16.78 -1.93
N SER A 8 -17.13 16.60 -2.31
CA SER A 8 -16.72 15.57 -3.27
C SER A 8 -16.91 14.22 -2.59
N ALA A 9 -18.02 13.55 -2.93
CA ALA A 9 -18.31 12.20 -2.52
C ALA A 9 -17.23 11.26 -3.10
N VAL A 10 -16.39 10.71 -2.22
CA VAL A 10 -15.58 9.53 -2.55
C VAL A 10 -16.52 8.33 -2.44
N THR A 11 -17.14 7.96 -3.56
CA THR A 11 -17.91 6.72 -3.66
C THR A 11 -16.93 5.56 -3.81
N ALA A 12 -16.43 5.04 -2.70
CA ALA A 12 -15.78 3.73 -2.67
C ALA A 12 -16.89 2.67 -2.68
N VAL A 13 -17.19 2.09 -3.84
CA VAL A 13 -18.06 0.91 -3.93
C VAL A 13 -17.24 -0.29 -3.45
N LEU A 14 -17.32 -0.59 -2.15
CA LEU A 14 -16.84 -1.85 -1.58
C LEU A 14 -18.00 -2.85 -1.60
N VAL A 15 -18.09 -3.69 -2.64
CA VAL A 15 -18.94 -4.90 -2.57
C VAL A 15 -18.18 -5.91 -1.73
N THR A 16 -18.49 -5.98 -0.44
CA THR A 16 -17.89 -6.94 0.50
C THR A 16 -18.91 -8.04 0.77
N THR A 17 -18.77 -9.18 0.11
CA THR A 17 -19.48 -10.40 0.51
C THR A 17 -18.73 -11.00 1.69
N PHE A 18 -19.26 -10.84 2.91
CA PHE A 18 -18.70 -11.42 4.12
C PHE A 18 -19.06 -12.91 4.18
N LEU A 19 -18.11 -13.78 3.80
CA LEU A 19 -18.16 -15.19 4.13
C LEU A 19 -17.04 -15.46 5.13
N MET A 20 -17.37 -15.48 6.42
CA MET A 20 -16.45 -15.94 7.47
C MET A 20 -16.35 -17.47 7.39
N GLY A 21 -15.49 -17.97 6.51
CA GLY A 21 -15.00 -19.35 6.53
C GLY A 21 -13.75 -19.47 7.42
N ASN A 22 -13.41 -20.71 7.81
CA ASN A 22 -12.10 -21.03 8.39
C ASN A 22 -11.03 -20.81 7.31
N ALA A 23 -10.55 -19.58 7.20
CA ALA A 23 -9.52 -19.18 6.24
C ALA A 23 -8.13 -19.51 6.78
N SER A 24 -7.34 -20.25 6.01
CA SER A 24 -5.93 -20.50 6.28
C SER A 24 -5.06 -19.75 5.27
N ALA A 25 -3.85 -19.40 5.67
CA ALA A 25 -2.84 -18.87 4.78
C ALA A 25 -2.42 -19.96 3.79
N ALA A 26 -2.98 -19.89 2.58
CA ALA A 26 -2.67 -20.84 1.52
C ALA A 26 -1.17 -20.82 1.12
N GLU A 27 -0.76 -21.87 0.40
CA GLU A 27 0.63 -22.06 -0.01
C GLU A 27 1.14 -20.94 -0.94
N PRO A 28 2.42 -20.54 -0.82
CA PRO A 28 2.99 -19.34 -1.43
C PRO A 28 3.21 -19.38 -2.96
N GLY A 29 2.63 -20.35 -3.66
CA GLY A 29 2.91 -20.64 -5.08
C GLY A 29 2.21 -19.77 -6.11
N PHE A 30 1.41 -18.78 -5.69
CA PHE A 30 0.57 -17.99 -6.60
C PHE A 30 0.82 -16.49 -6.42
N GLY A 31 0.71 -15.75 -7.53
CA GLY A 31 0.76 -14.29 -7.52
C GLY A 31 -0.54 -13.69 -7.00
N SER A 32 -0.55 -12.38 -6.77
CA SER A 32 -1.74 -11.68 -6.30
C SER A 32 -1.89 -10.31 -6.92
N VAL A 33 -3.11 -9.80 -6.93
CA VAL A 33 -3.44 -8.42 -7.29
C VAL A 33 -4.11 -7.73 -6.12
N SER A 34 -3.77 -6.47 -5.90
CA SER A 34 -4.25 -5.67 -4.78
C SER A 34 -4.85 -4.36 -5.26
N VAL A 35 -5.92 -3.94 -4.60
CA VAL A 35 -6.44 -2.58 -4.67
C VAL A 35 -6.22 -1.93 -3.31
N ARG A 36 -5.64 -0.72 -3.31
CA ARG A 36 -5.28 -0.01 -2.09
C ARG A 36 -5.80 1.42 -2.12
N ALA A 37 -6.50 1.80 -1.06
CA ALA A 37 -7.01 3.15 -0.84
C ALA A 37 -6.27 3.77 0.35
N GLY A 38 -5.64 4.93 0.13
CA GLY A 38 -4.83 5.64 1.09
C GLY A 38 -5.42 6.99 1.47
N TYR A 39 -5.29 7.34 2.75
CA TYR A 39 -5.75 8.59 3.34
C TYR A 39 -4.64 9.27 4.15
N SER A 40 -4.59 10.60 4.04
CA SER A 40 -3.83 11.53 4.85
C SER A 40 -4.61 12.85 4.94
N SER A 41 -4.28 13.73 5.88
CA SER A 41 -5.03 14.98 6.09
C SER A 41 -5.06 15.89 4.85
N ASN A 42 -4.00 15.86 4.04
CA ASN A 42 -3.79 16.79 2.92
C ASN A 42 -4.00 16.15 1.54
N TYR A 43 -4.02 14.83 1.46
CA TYR A 43 -4.08 14.09 0.19
C TYR A 43 -4.55 12.67 0.39
N ASN A 44 -4.97 12.05 -0.70
CA ASN A 44 -5.40 10.67 -0.77
C ASN A 44 -4.64 9.94 -1.88
N ARG A 45 -4.75 8.62 -1.89
CA ARG A 45 -4.05 7.73 -2.83
C ARG A 45 -4.95 6.57 -3.24
N ALA A 46 -4.88 6.18 -4.50
CA ALA A 46 -5.46 4.94 -5.01
C ALA A 46 -4.39 4.18 -5.77
N GLU A 47 -4.27 2.88 -5.54
CA GLU A 47 -3.24 2.05 -6.14
C GLU A 47 -3.79 0.71 -6.60
N LEU A 48 -3.28 0.27 -7.75
CA LEU A 48 -3.28 -1.12 -8.16
C LEU A 48 -1.87 -1.68 -7.97
N ALA A 49 -1.76 -2.84 -7.35
CA ALA A 49 -0.48 -3.51 -7.15
C ALA A 49 -0.57 -4.97 -7.56
N TRP A 50 0.55 -5.48 -8.08
CA TRP A 50 0.78 -6.89 -8.31
C TRP A 50 1.82 -7.39 -7.31
N GLU A 51 1.59 -8.58 -6.76
CA GLU A 51 2.56 -9.28 -5.94
C GLU A 51 2.96 -10.59 -6.61
N SER A 52 4.25 -10.87 -6.62
CA SER A 52 4.78 -12.15 -7.08
C SER A 52 4.33 -13.30 -6.17
N PRO A 53 4.42 -14.56 -6.64
CA PRO A 53 4.58 -15.69 -5.73
C PRO A 53 5.74 -15.44 -4.76
N SER A 54 5.78 -16.18 -3.64
CA SER A 54 6.91 -16.05 -2.72
C SER A 54 8.21 -16.40 -3.42
N LEU A 55 9.16 -15.47 -3.38
CA LEU A 55 10.50 -15.62 -3.91
C LEU A 55 11.38 -16.42 -2.94
N TRP A 56 11.06 -16.34 -1.64
CA TRP A 56 11.73 -17.08 -0.59
C TRP A 56 10.80 -17.25 0.60
N THR A 57 10.85 -18.44 1.20
CA THR A 57 10.00 -18.80 2.33
C THR A 57 10.84 -19.45 3.41
N TYR A 58 10.69 -18.97 4.65
CA TYR A 58 11.21 -19.61 5.85
C TYR A 58 10.07 -19.98 6.78
N ARG A 59 10.05 -21.24 7.23
CA ARG A 59 9.05 -21.76 8.16
C ARG A 59 9.69 -21.89 9.54
N PHE A 60 9.14 -21.19 10.51
CA PHE A 60 9.59 -21.30 11.90
C PHE A 60 9.11 -22.63 12.48
N SER A 61 9.90 -23.20 13.40
CA SER A 61 9.49 -24.37 14.18
C SER A 61 8.33 -24.02 15.14
N GLU A 62 7.73 -25.05 15.75
CA GLU A 62 6.81 -24.89 16.90
C GLU A 62 5.57 -24.00 16.65
N GLY A 63 5.16 -23.81 15.39
CA GLY A 63 3.95 -23.06 15.05
C GLY A 63 4.11 -21.53 15.10
N TYR A 64 5.33 -21.00 15.17
CA TYR A 64 5.59 -19.56 15.06
C TYR A 64 5.32 -18.98 13.66
N GLY A 65 4.92 -19.82 12.70
CA GLY A 65 4.40 -19.41 11.40
C GLY A 65 5.45 -19.41 10.28
N ARG A 66 5.27 -18.51 9.31
CA ARG A 66 6.04 -18.45 8.07
C ARG A 66 6.43 -17.02 7.73
N LEU A 67 7.69 -16.82 7.34
CA LEU A 67 8.18 -15.58 6.74
C LEU A 67 8.33 -15.78 5.23
N ASP A 68 7.63 -14.95 4.45
CA ASP A 68 7.68 -14.93 3.00
C ASP A 68 8.34 -13.63 2.51
N LEU A 69 9.12 -13.71 1.44
CA LEU A 69 9.62 -12.57 0.68
C LEU A 69 8.88 -12.51 -0.66
N VAL A 70 8.18 -11.42 -0.93
CA VAL A 70 7.48 -11.19 -2.20
C VAL A 70 7.98 -9.91 -2.86
N ALA A 71 7.97 -9.87 -4.19
CA ALA A 71 8.13 -8.62 -4.93
C ALA A 71 6.76 -7.99 -5.18
N GLU A 72 6.62 -6.71 -4.84
CA GLU A 72 5.43 -5.90 -5.10
C GLU A 72 5.74 -4.85 -6.17
N LEU A 73 4.90 -4.78 -7.21
CA LEU A 73 4.91 -3.71 -8.22
C LEU A 73 3.62 -2.90 -8.10
N GLY A 74 3.72 -1.58 -8.04
CA GLY A 74 2.56 -0.69 -7.82
C GLY A 74 2.46 0.43 -8.83
N ALA A 75 1.22 0.78 -9.19
CA ALA A 75 0.88 1.99 -9.92
C ALA A 75 -0.21 2.75 -9.13
N ALA A 76 0.11 3.97 -8.72
CA ALA A 76 -0.74 4.75 -7.84
C ALA A 76 -0.98 6.17 -8.33
N TYR A 77 -2.19 6.66 -8.09
CA TYR A 77 -2.60 8.02 -8.33
C TYR A 77 -2.85 8.73 -7.00
N TRP A 78 -2.26 9.91 -6.85
CA TRP A 78 -2.44 10.75 -5.68
C TRP A 78 -3.23 12.00 -6.04
N TRP A 79 -4.10 12.44 -5.14
CA TRP A 79 -4.79 13.71 -5.28
C TRP A 79 -4.83 14.47 -3.95
N ALA A 80 -4.51 15.77 -4.03
CA ALA A 80 -4.49 16.67 -2.89
C ALA A 80 -5.89 17.22 -2.61
N ASN A 81 -6.13 17.56 -1.35
CA ASN A 81 -7.34 18.24 -0.90
C ASN A 81 -7.21 19.75 -1.15
N GLY A 82 -8.33 20.44 -1.36
CA GLY A 82 -8.35 21.90 -1.49
C GLY A 82 -7.69 22.43 -2.78
N SER A 83 -6.93 23.52 -2.66
CA SER A 83 -6.32 24.24 -3.78
C SER A 83 -4.81 23.98 -3.93
N ALA A 84 -4.31 22.90 -3.32
CA ALA A 84 -2.88 22.59 -3.33
C ALA A 84 -2.35 22.32 -4.75
N SER A 85 -1.11 22.69 -5.00
CA SER A 85 -0.47 22.59 -6.31
C SER A 85 0.92 21.92 -6.23
N PRO A 86 1.23 20.96 -7.11
CA PRO A 86 0.32 20.25 -8.00
C PRO A 86 -0.75 19.47 -7.23
N SER A 87 -1.97 19.45 -7.74
CA SER A 87 -3.11 18.77 -7.09
C SER A 87 -3.10 17.26 -7.31
N SER A 88 -2.29 16.74 -8.22
CA SER A 88 -2.16 15.30 -8.46
C SER A 88 -0.79 14.89 -8.99
N VAL A 89 -0.45 13.63 -8.77
CA VAL A 89 0.78 13.00 -9.26
C VAL A 89 0.59 11.49 -9.43
N TRP A 90 1.28 10.91 -10.42
CA TRP A 90 1.39 9.46 -10.59
C TRP A 90 2.62 8.94 -9.88
N GLN A 91 2.53 7.74 -9.34
CA GLN A 91 3.61 7.04 -8.66
C GLN A 91 3.71 5.61 -9.19
N PHE A 92 4.92 5.15 -9.46
CA PHE A 92 5.22 3.76 -9.78
C PHE A 92 6.22 3.21 -8.77
N SER A 93 6.02 1.99 -8.27
CA SER A 93 6.83 1.41 -7.20
C SER A 93 7.26 -0.02 -7.50
N ALA A 94 8.42 -0.39 -6.97
CA ALA A 94 8.92 -1.74 -6.89
C ALA A 94 9.51 -1.96 -5.50
N THR A 95 8.92 -2.87 -4.72
CA THR A 95 9.24 -3.05 -3.30
C THR A 95 9.38 -4.54 -2.96
N PRO A 96 10.52 -4.99 -2.41
CA PRO A 96 10.59 -6.27 -1.70
C PRO A 96 9.82 -6.15 -0.37
N MET A 97 8.85 -7.03 -0.17
CA MET A 97 8.03 -7.09 1.04
C MET A 97 8.31 -8.39 1.79
N PHE A 98 8.70 -8.27 3.06
CA PHE A 98 8.70 -9.38 3.99
C PHE A 98 7.33 -9.48 4.65
N ARG A 99 6.76 -10.68 4.69
CA ARG A 99 5.47 -10.95 5.31
C ARG A 99 5.61 -12.12 6.28
N TRP A 100 5.43 -11.84 7.56
CA TRP A 100 5.40 -12.87 8.59
C TRP A 100 3.96 -13.21 8.94
N THR A 101 3.53 -14.40 8.53
CA THR A 101 2.22 -14.96 8.83
C THR A 101 2.29 -15.87 10.04
N PHE A 102 1.42 -15.66 11.02
CA PHE A 102 1.34 -16.43 12.27
C PHE A 102 -0.11 -16.86 12.55
N ARG A 103 -0.26 -17.95 13.30
CA ARG A 103 -1.56 -18.62 13.55
C ARG A 103 -2.33 -18.90 12.25
N ASP A 104 -1.59 -19.13 11.16
CA ASP A 104 -2.09 -19.38 9.80
C ASP A 104 -3.13 -18.39 9.28
N ARG A 105 -3.19 -17.17 9.84
CA ARG A 105 -4.27 -16.22 9.53
C ARG A 105 -3.84 -14.76 9.56
N TYR A 106 -3.06 -14.36 10.56
CA TYR A 106 -2.68 -12.97 10.75
C TYR A 106 -1.26 -12.76 10.23
N TYR A 107 -0.96 -11.56 9.75
CA TYR A 107 0.38 -11.24 9.33
C TYR A 107 0.79 -9.82 9.69
N VAL A 108 2.09 -9.65 9.86
CA VAL A 108 2.78 -8.36 9.85
C VAL A 108 3.65 -8.34 8.59
N GLU A 109 3.72 -7.19 7.92
CA GLU A 109 4.57 -7.01 6.74
C GLU A 109 5.38 -5.72 6.83
N ALA A 110 6.58 -5.75 6.24
CA ALA A 110 7.43 -4.59 6.11
C ALA A 110 8.27 -4.68 4.83
N GLY A 111 8.58 -3.53 4.24
CA GLY A 111 9.39 -3.47 3.02
C GLY A 111 9.93 -2.07 2.77
N ILE A 112 11.08 -2.01 2.10
CA ILE A 112 11.74 -0.78 1.68
C ILE A 112 11.99 -0.91 0.19
N GLY A 113 11.38 -0.03 -0.59
CA GLY A 113 11.36 -0.10 -2.05
C GLY A 113 11.79 1.17 -2.74
N ALA A 114 11.90 1.06 -4.05
CA ALA A 114 12.12 2.20 -4.94
C ALA A 114 10.79 2.69 -5.50
N THR A 115 10.60 4.00 -5.56
CA THR A 115 9.45 4.59 -6.25
C THR A 115 9.84 5.81 -7.08
N VAL A 116 9.08 6.05 -8.15
CA VAL A 116 9.22 7.22 -9.01
C VAL A 116 7.88 7.93 -9.12
N PHE A 117 7.90 9.23 -8.82
CA PHE A 117 6.78 10.14 -9.03
C PHE A 117 6.90 10.84 -10.38
N SER A 118 5.77 11.09 -11.05
CA SER A 118 5.74 11.84 -12.31
C SER A 118 6.04 13.34 -12.16
N ARG A 119 6.12 13.84 -10.92
CA ARG A 119 6.48 15.22 -10.56
C ARG A 119 7.38 15.22 -9.34
N THR A 120 8.21 16.27 -9.22
CA THR A 120 9.08 16.51 -8.06
C THR A 120 8.44 17.42 -6.99
N SER A 121 7.14 17.72 -7.15
CA SER A 121 6.31 18.40 -6.17
C SER A 121 4.88 17.86 -6.22
N PHE A 122 4.21 17.86 -5.07
CA PHE A 122 2.82 17.42 -4.91
C PHE A 122 2.24 17.98 -3.61
N ALA A 123 0.97 18.40 -3.63
CA ALA A 123 0.27 18.88 -2.43
C ALA A 123 1.04 19.98 -1.66
N ASP A 124 1.52 21.00 -2.38
CA ASP A 124 2.35 22.11 -1.89
C ASP A 124 3.69 21.69 -1.24
N LYS A 125 4.08 20.42 -1.40
CA LYS A 125 5.37 19.89 -0.94
C LYS A 125 6.33 19.76 -2.12
N GLN A 126 7.54 20.28 -1.93
CA GLN A 126 8.64 20.09 -2.88
C GLN A 126 9.43 18.83 -2.49
N LEU A 127 9.22 17.74 -3.23
CA LEU A 127 9.88 16.43 -3.03
C LEU A 127 11.31 16.41 -3.57
N SER A 128 11.63 17.37 -4.44
CA SER A 128 12.95 17.66 -5.03
C SER A 128 13.50 16.65 -6.03
N THR A 129 13.16 15.36 -5.88
CA THR A 129 13.51 14.28 -6.81
C THR A 129 12.26 13.53 -7.24
N ALA A 130 12.27 13.00 -8.47
CA ALA A 130 11.20 12.11 -8.93
C ALA A 130 11.31 10.75 -8.23
N PHE A 131 12.54 10.24 -8.12
CA PHE A 131 12.87 9.07 -7.31
C PHE A 131 12.68 9.37 -5.82
N GLN A 132 12.07 8.43 -5.10
CA GLN A 132 11.94 8.41 -3.64
C GLN A 132 12.11 6.96 -3.16
N PHE A 133 12.58 6.76 -1.94
CA PHE A 133 12.41 5.50 -1.22
C PHE A 133 10.97 5.40 -0.71
N GLY A 134 10.45 4.17 -0.65
CA GLY A 134 9.16 3.86 -0.05
C GLY A 134 9.32 2.88 1.09
N ASP A 135 9.10 3.34 2.32
CA ASP A 135 9.14 2.51 3.53
C ASP A 135 7.73 2.11 3.92
N HIS A 136 7.50 0.83 4.19
CA HIS A 136 6.19 0.27 4.42
C HIS A 136 6.19 -0.59 5.68
N ILE A 137 5.14 -0.45 6.49
CA ILE A 137 4.81 -1.38 7.57
C ILE A 137 3.31 -1.61 7.59
N GLY A 138 2.89 -2.84 7.77
CA GLY A 138 1.48 -3.20 7.74
C GLY A 138 1.13 -4.40 8.58
N VAL A 139 -0.16 -4.54 8.84
CA VAL A 139 -0.77 -5.67 9.51
C VAL A 139 -1.98 -6.13 8.72
N GLY A 140 -2.27 -7.42 8.71
CA GLY A 140 -3.42 -7.93 7.99
C GLY A 140 -3.89 -9.30 8.44
N THR A 141 -4.96 -9.74 7.79
CA THR A 141 -5.58 -11.04 8.02
C THR A 141 -5.97 -11.66 6.68
N HIS A 142 -5.80 -12.98 6.58
CA HIS A 142 -6.43 -13.79 5.57
C HIS A 142 -7.94 -13.86 5.87
N LEU A 143 -8.75 -13.56 4.86
CA LEU A 143 -10.22 -13.65 4.89
C LEU A 143 -10.70 -14.98 4.30
N SER A 144 -9.94 -15.51 3.36
CA SER A 144 -10.09 -16.82 2.73
C SER A 144 -8.72 -17.30 2.26
N ASP A 145 -8.67 -18.47 1.63
CA ASP A 145 -7.45 -18.97 1.00
C ASP A 145 -6.98 -18.07 -0.16
N THR A 146 -7.85 -17.23 -0.73
CA THR A 146 -7.56 -16.39 -1.90
C THR A 146 -7.67 -14.89 -1.63
N SER A 147 -8.17 -14.49 -0.47
CA SER A 147 -8.41 -13.08 -0.16
C SER A 147 -7.84 -12.69 1.18
N ARG A 148 -7.31 -11.47 1.26
CA ARG A 148 -6.81 -10.89 2.51
C ARG A 148 -7.10 -9.40 2.58
N LEU A 149 -7.11 -8.90 3.81
CA LEU A 149 -7.29 -7.49 4.14
C LEU A 149 -6.09 -7.02 4.96
N SER A 150 -5.59 -5.82 4.69
CA SER A 150 -4.55 -5.18 5.51
C SER A 150 -4.72 -3.68 5.69
N LEU A 151 -4.13 -3.21 6.77
CA LEU A 151 -3.80 -1.81 7.00
C LEU A 151 -2.29 -1.64 6.86
N ARG A 152 -1.86 -0.65 6.08
CA ARG A 152 -0.46 -0.35 5.83
C ARG A 152 -0.19 1.14 6.02
N PHE A 153 0.85 1.48 6.78
CA PHE A 153 1.43 2.81 6.79
C PHE A 153 2.62 2.85 5.83
N SER A 154 2.72 3.92 5.06
CA SER A 154 3.81 4.13 4.12
C SER A 154 4.39 5.54 4.21
N HIS A 155 5.71 5.61 4.20
CA HIS A 155 6.49 6.84 4.12
C HIS A 155 7.25 6.89 2.79
N PHE A 156 7.28 8.04 2.13
CA PHE A 156 8.04 8.26 0.91
C PHE A 156 8.94 9.48 1.06
N SER A 157 10.25 9.32 0.85
CA SER A 157 11.23 10.41 0.91
C SER A 157 12.49 10.11 0.10
N ASN A 158 13.33 11.11 -0.15
CA ASN A 158 14.55 10.94 -0.93
C ASN A 158 15.80 10.73 -0.07
N ALA A 159 15.64 10.45 1.23
CA ALA A 159 16.73 10.27 2.19
C ALA A 159 17.78 11.40 2.23
N GLY A 160 17.42 12.62 1.82
CA GLY A 160 18.33 13.77 1.79
C GLY A 160 19.20 13.85 0.54
N ILE A 161 18.92 13.07 -0.51
CA ILE A 161 19.59 13.19 -1.82
C ILE A 161 19.48 14.62 -2.36
N LYS A 162 18.33 15.27 -2.15
CA LYS A 162 18.13 16.68 -2.50
C LYS A 162 17.11 17.37 -1.57
N GLU A 163 17.46 18.57 -1.13
CA GLU A 163 16.59 19.40 -0.28
C GLU A 163 15.76 20.41 -1.09
N PRO A 164 14.58 20.82 -0.57
CA PRO A 164 13.91 20.30 0.63
C PRO A 164 13.39 18.87 0.42
N ASN A 165 13.25 18.10 1.52
CA ASN A 165 12.71 16.73 1.50
C ASN A 165 11.66 16.55 2.62
N PRO A 166 10.43 17.07 2.45
CA PRO A 166 9.41 17.01 3.48
C PRO A 166 8.73 15.64 3.61
N GLY A 167 8.95 14.74 2.65
CA GLY A 167 8.33 13.42 2.54
C GLY A 167 6.79 13.42 2.40
N LEU A 168 6.25 12.22 2.17
CA LEU A 168 4.82 11.92 2.13
C LEU A 168 4.51 10.75 3.07
N ASN A 169 3.44 10.85 3.84
CA ASN A 169 2.96 9.82 4.76
C ASN A 169 1.51 9.48 4.44
N ILE A 170 1.19 8.18 4.35
CA ILE A 170 -0.15 7.73 3.99
C ILE A 170 -0.51 6.46 4.78
N LEU A 171 -1.72 6.43 5.34
CA LEU A 171 -2.32 5.23 5.91
C LEU A 171 -3.25 4.60 4.86
N GLN A 172 -3.21 3.28 4.71
CA GLN A 172 -3.82 2.61 3.56
C GLN A 172 -4.60 1.37 3.97
N LEU A 173 -5.80 1.22 3.43
CA LEU A 173 -6.57 -0.02 3.47
C LEU A 173 -6.34 -0.78 2.17
N THR A 174 -6.14 -2.09 2.26
CA THR A 174 -5.81 -2.92 1.11
C THR A 174 -6.64 -4.18 1.10
N TYR A 175 -7.22 -4.46 -0.05
CA TYR A 175 -7.77 -5.77 -0.37
C TYR A 175 -6.87 -6.42 -1.42
N THR A 176 -6.49 -7.67 -1.17
CA THR A 176 -5.71 -8.47 -2.11
C THR A 176 -6.50 -9.71 -2.49
N HIS A 177 -6.45 -10.04 -3.78
CA HIS A 177 -6.92 -11.30 -4.32
C HIS A 177 -5.77 -12.09 -4.98
N ARG A 178 -5.65 -13.36 -4.61
CA ARG A 178 -4.71 -14.34 -5.17
C ARG A 178 -5.40 -15.11 -6.29
N TYR A 179 -4.74 -15.24 -7.44
CA TYR A 179 -5.27 -15.89 -8.66
C TYR A 179 -4.59 -17.22 -8.96
#